data_AF-A0A5C3MYU5-F1
#
_entry.id   AF-A0A5C3MYU5-F1
#
_cell.length_a   1.000
_cell.length_b   1.000
_cell.length_c   1.000
_cell.angle_alpha   90.00
_cell.angle_beta   90.00
_cell.angle_gamma   90.00
#
_symmetry.space_group_name_H-M   'P 1'
#
loop_
_entity.id
_entity.type
_entity.pdbx_description
1 polymer ?
#
loop_
_entity_poly.entity_id
_entity_poly.type
_entity_poly.pdbx_seq_one_letter_code
_entity_poly.pdbx_strand_id
1 'polypeptide(L)'
;MMVKLFIKHVSGIGSEQPGLYGNTSAYYGTVEQQGRLTLHLHLLLWITGSLSPQEIRNNMMEVNSEFRQKMIEYLEGVHQGHFIEKTMSEVENDVKYAESDPVYKNPTETLPDIPPEPCTHPNDPQCPKCDMSNKWWIKFKGITNDLLYRSNIHSCGDHCLVKGICKARFPRPIINKTVVDDNDGSILLQKLEERLNTFTPALTYLLCSNSDVTSLLSGTALKAVVAYVTDYITKTPLKTYTIFQTIRDITIQAIDSRVYTGNLM
;
A
#
# COMPACT_ATOMS: atom_id res chain seq x y z
N MET A 1 -15.52 -9.64 -4.65
CA MET A 1 -15.68 -9.75 -3.18
C MET A 1 -14.65 -8.88 -2.45
N MET A 2 -13.34 -9.07 -2.69
CA MET A 2 -12.27 -8.33 -2.00
C MET A 2 -12.37 -6.80 -2.11
N VAL A 3 -12.60 -6.25 -3.30
CA VAL A 3 -12.75 -4.78 -3.50
C VAL A 3 -13.85 -4.18 -2.61
N LYS A 4 -15.00 -4.87 -2.48
CA LYS A 4 -16.10 -4.41 -1.63
C LYS A 4 -15.72 -4.42 -0.15
N LEU A 5 -14.97 -5.44 0.28
CA LEU A 5 -14.46 -5.52 1.66
C LEU A 5 -13.44 -4.43 1.95
N PHE A 6 -12.54 -4.13 1.01
CA PHE A 6 -11.58 -3.04 1.14
C PHE A 6 -12.29 -1.68 1.30
N ILE A 7 -13.23 -1.37 0.40
CA ILE A 7 -14.02 -0.13 0.43
C ILE A 7 -14.77 0.02 1.77
N LYS A 8 -15.41 -1.05 2.26
CA LYS A 8 -16.17 -0.99 3.50
C LYS A 8 -15.28 -0.93 4.74
N HIS A 9 -14.32 -1.85 4.87
CA HIS A 9 -13.61 -2.10 6.13
C HIS A 9 -12.28 -1.36 6.23
N VAL A 10 -11.59 -1.10 5.11
CA VAL A 10 -10.33 -0.33 5.11
C VAL A 10 -10.62 1.15 4.89
N SER A 11 -11.47 1.48 3.91
CA SER A 11 -11.82 2.88 3.63
C SER A 11 -12.99 3.42 4.48
N GLY A 12 -13.67 2.59 5.26
CA GLY A 12 -14.76 3.01 6.15
C GLY A 12 -16.04 3.46 5.44
N ILE A 13 -16.22 3.16 4.16
CA ILE A 13 -17.36 3.65 3.37
C ILE A 13 -18.62 2.85 3.73
N GLY A 14 -19.65 3.56 4.19
CA GLY A 14 -20.89 2.94 4.67
C GLY A 14 -20.71 2.18 5.99
N SER A 15 -19.64 2.48 6.73
CA SER A 15 -19.39 2.01 8.09
C SER A 15 -19.74 3.11 9.10
N GLU A 16 -20.13 2.72 10.32
CA GLU A 16 -20.28 3.67 11.45
C GLU A 16 -18.92 4.14 11.98
N GLN A 17 -17.86 3.36 11.73
CA GLN A 17 -16.51 3.65 12.17
C GLN A 17 -15.68 4.33 11.06
N PRO A 18 -14.78 5.27 11.40
CA PRO A 18 -13.84 5.86 10.45
C PRO A 18 -13.01 4.82 9.70
N GLY A 19 -12.61 5.15 8.47
CA GLY A 19 -11.64 4.35 7.72
C GLY A 19 -10.23 4.51 8.27
N LEU A 20 -9.30 3.70 7.77
CA LEU A 20 -7.89 3.69 8.17
C LEU A 20 -7.21 5.06 8.02
N TYR A 21 -7.60 5.83 7.01
CA TYR A 21 -7.08 7.17 6.71
C TYR A 21 -8.02 8.30 7.18
N GLY A 22 -9.03 7.99 7.99
CA GLY A 22 -10.04 8.92 8.48
C GLY A 22 -11.43 8.72 7.88
N ASN A 23 -12.32 9.68 8.15
CA ASN A 23 -13.70 9.63 7.66
C ASN A 23 -13.75 9.90 6.15
N THR A 24 -14.25 8.95 5.37
CA THR A 24 -14.39 9.12 3.92
C THR A 24 -15.69 9.85 3.59
N SER A 25 -15.61 11.00 2.91
CA SER A 25 -16.77 11.78 2.44
C SER A 25 -17.27 11.33 1.07
N ALA A 26 -16.34 10.92 0.20
CA ALA A 26 -16.64 10.43 -1.14
C ALA A 26 -15.55 9.47 -1.61
N TYR A 27 -15.88 8.64 -2.59
CA TYR A 27 -14.90 7.81 -3.28
C TYR A 27 -15.26 7.64 -4.75
N TYR A 28 -14.25 7.37 -5.55
CA TYR A 28 -14.40 6.88 -6.92
C TYR A 28 -13.44 5.73 -7.13
N GLY A 29 -13.93 4.61 -7.65
CA GLY A 29 -13.10 3.44 -7.92
C GLY A 29 -13.42 2.80 -9.25
N THR A 30 -12.39 2.37 -9.97
CA THR A 30 -12.54 1.56 -11.18
C THR A 30 -11.68 0.30 -11.08
N VAL A 31 -12.17 -0.79 -11.64
CA VAL A 31 -11.46 -2.06 -11.69
C VAL A 31 -11.06 -2.32 -13.14
N GLU A 32 -9.76 -2.43 -13.40
CA GLU A 32 -9.23 -2.86 -14.68
C GLU A 32 -8.78 -4.33 -14.61
N GLN A 33 -8.97 -5.07 -15.70
CA GLN A 33 -8.34 -6.37 -15.87
C GLN A 33 -6.98 -6.14 -16.53
N GLN A 34 -5.91 -6.42 -15.80
CA GLN A 34 -4.57 -6.38 -16.38
C GLN A 34 -4.32 -7.61 -17.25
N GLY A 35 -3.39 -7.49 -18.20
CA GLY A 35 -2.98 -8.57 -19.10
C GLY A 35 -2.24 -9.67 -18.35
N ARG A 36 -2.99 -10.48 -17.59
CA ARG A 36 -2.64 -11.71 -16.84
C ARG A 36 -3.82 -12.26 -16.00
N LEU A 37 -5.06 -11.83 -16.27
CA LEU A 37 -6.26 -12.18 -15.49
C LEU A 37 -6.25 -11.65 -14.04
N THR A 38 -5.39 -10.68 -13.73
CA THR A 38 -5.38 -10.01 -12.43
C THR A 38 -6.29 -8.77 -12.47
N LEU A 39 -7.10 -8.61 -11.43
CA LEU A 39 -7.89 -7.40 -11.24
C LEU A 39 -7.05 -6.35 -10.52
N HIS A 40 -7.03 -5.14 -11.04
CA HIS A 40 -6.35 -4.01 -10.42
C HIS A 40 -7.37 -2.90 -10.13
N LEU A 41 -7.41 -2.47 -8.87
CA LEU A 41 -8.32 -1.43 -8.40
C LEU A 41 -7.55 -0.10 -8.38
N HIS A 42 -8.05 0.87 -9.14
CA HIS A 42 -7.68 2.27 -8.97
C HIS A 42 -8.76 2.95 -8.13
N LEU A 43 -8.38 3.58 -7.02
CA LEU A 43 -9.31 4.17 -6.07
C LEU A 43 -8.85 5.58 -5.67
N LEU A 44 -9.77 6.53 -5.74
CA LEU A 44 -9.66 7.88 -5.18
C LEU A 44 -10.57 7.98 -3.96
N LEU A 45 -10.02 8.45 -2.84
CA LEU A 45 -10.75 8.67 -1.59
C LEU A 45 -10.67 10.14 -1.23
N TRP A 46 -11.81 10.72 -0.85
CA TRP A 46 -11.88 12.05 -0.25
C TRP A 46 -12.12 11.90 1.24
N ILE A 47 -11.21 12.44 2.04
CA ILE A 47 -11.32 12.42 3.50
C ILE A 47 -12.04 13.70 3.96
N THR A 48 -13.06 13.56 4.79
CA THR A 48 -13.85 14.67 5.36
C THR A 48 -12.94 15.67 6.06
N GLY A 49 -13.15 16.96 5.79
CA GLY A 49 -12.35 18.04 6.39
C GLY A 49 -10.95 18.20 5.78
N SER A 50 -10.63 17.50 4.68
CA SER A 50 -9.37 17.70 3.97
C SER A 50 -9.31 19.11 3.38
N LEU A 51 -8.30 19.86 3.81
CA LEU A 51 -7.95 21.14 3.23
C LEU A 51 -7.46 20.97 1.79
N SER A 52 -7.58 22.02 0.99
CA SER A 52 -6.95 22.04 -0.33
C SER A 52 -5.42 21.96 -0.19
N PRO A 53 -4.70 21.47 -1.21
CA PRO A 53 -3.25 21.37 -1.18
C PRO A 53 -2.56 22.73 -0.92
N GLN A 54 -3.17 23.82 -1.38
CA GLN A 54 -2.66 25.17 -1.15
C GLN A 54 -2.82 25.59 0.31
N GLU A 55 -3.97 25.30 0.93
CA GLU A 55 -4.20 25.56 2.36
C GLU A 55 -3.29 24.71 3.23
N ILE A 56 -3.12 23.42 2.91
CA ILE A 56 -2.14 22.55 3.59
C ILE A 56 -0.76 23.18 3.50
N ARG A 57 -0.30 23.56 2.29
CA ARG A 57 1.01 24.19 2.11
C ARG A 57 1.13 25.46 2.96
N ASN A 58 0.15 26.36 2.91
CA ASN A 58 0.17 27.60 3.67
C ASN A 58 0.29 27.33 5.19
N ASN A 59 -0.48 26.38 5.72
CA ASN A 59 -0.43 26.02 7.14
C ASN A 59 0.88 25.30 7.53
N MET A 60 1.50 24.57 6.59
CA MET A 60 2.81 23.92 6.79
C MET A 60 3.97 24.93 6.83
N MET A 61 3.84 26.07 6.15
CA MET A 61 4.84 27.15 6.16
C MET A 61 4.89 27.88 7.51
N GLU A 62 3.82 27.83 8.31
CA GLU A 62 3.81 28.41 9.64
C GLU A 62 4.61 27.53 10.62
N VAL A 63 5.82 27.96 10.94
CA VAL A 63 6.74 27.23 11.81
C VAL A 63 6.14 27.08 13.22
N ASN A 64 6.17 25.85 13.74
CA ASN A 64 5.61 25.47 15.04
C ASN A 64 4.09 25.63 15.19
N SER A 65 3.33 25.73 14.08
CA SER A 65 1.87 25.72 14.15
C SER A 65 1.34 24.38 14.68
N GLU A 66 0.20 24.44 15.38
CA GLU A 66 -0.51 23.23 15.84
C GLU A 66 -0.88 22.32 14.65
N PHE A 67 -1.28 22.94 13.53
CA PHE A 67 -1.58 22.21 12.30
C PHE A 67 -0.38 21.40 11.79
N ARG A 68 0.82 22.00 11.73
CA ARG A 68 2.04 21.32 11.28
C ARG A 68 2.37 20.13 12.19
N GLN A 69 2.25 20.28 13.50
CA GLN A 69 2.47 19.19 14.46
C GLN A 69 1.45 18.06 14.27
N LYS A 70 0.15 18.39 14.19
CA LYS A 70 -0.91 17.40 13.97
C LYS A 70 -0.81 16.68 12.62
N MET A 71 -0.37 17.37 11.57
CA MET A 71 -0.12 16.77 10.26
C MET A 71 1.04 15.77 10.32
N ILE A 72 2.13 16.09 11.03
CA ILE A 72 3.26 15.18 11.23
C ILE A 72 2.79 13.95 12.03
N GLU A 73 2.11 14.16 13.17
CA GLU A 73 1.56 13.08 14.00
C GLU A 73 0.66 12.14 13.18
N TYR A 74 -0.23 12.70 12.36
CA TYR A 74 -1.10 11.91 11.48
C TYR A 74 -0.30 11.09 10.47
N LEU A 75 0.67 11.71 9.77
CA LEU A 75 1.44 11.03 8.74
C LEU A 75 2.32 9.93 9.33
N GLU A 76 2.97 10.17 10.47
CA GLU A 76 3.76 9.15 11.19
C GLU A 76 2.87 8.02 11.73
N GLY A 77 1.62 8.31 12.09
CA GLY A 77 0.65 7.29 12.49
C GLY A 77 0.23 6.33 11.37
N VAL A 78 0.37 6.74 10.10
CA VAL A 78 -0.05 5.93 8.94
C VAL A 78 1.06 5.63 7.92
N HIS A 79 2.27 6.16 8.12
CA HIS A 79 3.44 5.89 7.28
C HIS A 79 4.65 5.54 8.13
N GLN A 80 5.26 4.42 7.81
CA GLN A 80 6.49 3.97 8.45
C GLN A 80 7.49 3.50 7.38
N GLY A 81 8.75 3.92 7.54
CA GLY A 81 9.85 3.60 6.62
C GLY A 81 10.93 2.70 7.22
N HIS A 82 10.58 1.93 8.24
CA HIS A 82 11.48 1.08 9.02
C HIS A 82 10.72 -0.07 9.71
N PHE A 83 11.40 -1.14 10.12
CA PHE A 83 10.79 -2.23 10.88
C PHE A 83 10.26 -1.75 12.24
N ILE A 84 9.18 -2.35 12.72
CA ILE A 84 8.53 -1.93 13.97
C ILE A 84 9.37 -2.39 15.16
N GLU A 85 9.93 -1.42 15.89
CA GLU A 85 10.68 -1.60 17.14
C GLU A 85 11.90 -2.55 17.04
N LYS A 86 12.36 -2.88 15.83
CA LYS A 86 13.47 -3.81 15.57
C LYS A 86 14.32 -3.34 14.40
N THR A 87 15.57 -3.79 14.37
CA THR A 87 16.45 -3.67 13.21
C THR A 87 16.19 -4.79 12.20
N MET A 88 16.60 -4.60 10.95
CA MET A 88 16.51 -5.66 9.93
C MET A 88 17.17 -6.98 10.35
N SER A 89 18.34 -6.92 11.01
CA SER A 89 19.06 -8.11 11.47
C SER A 89 18.29 -8.89 12.55
N GLU A 90 17.65 -8.19 13.48
CA GLU A 90 16.79 -8.82 14.50
C GLU A 90 15.57 -9.48 13.86
N VAL A 91 14.92 -8.81 12.91
CA VAL A 91 13.77 -9.38 12.19
C VAL A 91 14.17 -10.60 11.39
N GLU A 92 15.31 -10.57 10.69
CA GLU A 92 15.83 -11.74 9.98
C GLU A 92 16.04 -12.94 10.92
N ASN A 93 16.61 -12.71 12.11
CA ASN A 93 16.81 -13.76 13.10
C ASN A 93 15.48 -14.29 13.64
N ASP A 94 14.51 -13.42 13.92
CA ASP A 94 13.17 -13.83 14.37
C ASP A 94 12.48 -14.70 13.32
N VAL A 95 12.54 -14.30 12.04
CA VAL A 95 11.91 -15.02 10.93
C VAL A 95 12.57 -16.39 10.77
N LYS A 96 13.90 -16.47 10.79
CA LYS A 96 14.63 -17.75 10.72
C LYS A 96 14.31 -18.66 11.91
N TYR A 97 14.22 -18.09 13.11
CA TYR A 97 13.84 -18.84 14.30
C TYR A 97 12.41 -19.38 14.18
N ALA A 98 11.46 -18.56 13.74
CA ALA A 98 10.07 -18.96 13.52
C ALA A 98 9.98 -20.07 12.46
N GLU A 99 10.70 -19.95 11.34
CA GLU A 99 10.76 -20.98 10.28
C GLU A 99 11.32 -22.32 10.73
N SER A 100 12.10 -22.36 11.82
CA SER A 100 12.62 -23.60 12.38
C SER A 100 11.56 -24.41 13.15
N ASP A 101 10.44 -23.79 13.52
CA ASP A 101 9.32 -24.44 14.20
C ASP A 101 8.40 -25.14 13.16
N PRO A 102 8.17 -26.46 13.25
CA PRO A 102 7.27 -27.18 12.36
C PRO A 102 5.83 -26.66 12.31
N VAL A 103 5.37 -25.91 13.33
CA VAL A 103 4.02 -25.35 13.37
C VAL A 103 3.93 -23.95 12.74
N TYR A 104 5.06 -23.33 12.40
CA TYR A 104 5.09 -22.02 11.77
C TYR A 104 4.42 -22.04 10.39
N LYS A 105 3.73 -20.93 10.07
CA LYS A 105 3.13 -20.70 8.77
C LYS A 105 3.55 -19.33 8.27
N ASN A 106 3.97 -19.27 7.01
CA ASN A 106 4.35 -18.03 6.36
C ASN A 106 3.14 -17.05 6.38
N PRO A 107 3.28 -15.84 6.94
CA PRO A 107 2.18 -14.89 7.01
C PRO A 107 1.70 -14.41 5.64
N THR A 108 2.52 -14.52 4.58
CA THR A 108 2.06 -14.19 3.20
C THR A 108 1.06 -15.21 2.64
N GLU A 109 0.88 -16.35 3.31
CA GLU A 109 0.03 -17.47 2.88
C GLU A 109 -1.11 -17.75 3.88
N THR A 110 -1.28 -16.89 4.88
CA THR A 110 -2.31 -17.04 5.91
C THR A 110 -3.14 -15.77 6.04
N LEU A 111 -4.34 -15.93 6.60
CA LEU A 111 -5.19 -14.80 6.93
C LEU A 111 -4.73 -14.16 8.24
N PRO A 112 -4.82 -12.83 8.37
CA PRO A 112 -4.49 -12.14 9.60
C PRO A 112 -5.44 -12.53 10.73
N ASP A 113 -4.93 -12.55 11.96
CA ASP A 113 -5.74 -12.79 13.14
C ASP A 113 -6.58 -11.56 13.49
N ILE A 114 -7.84 -11.79 13.84
CA ILE A 114 -8.76 -10.73 14.25
C ILE A 114 -8.32 -10.20 15.62
N PRO A 115 -8.25 -8.86 15.83
CA PRO A 115 -7.96 -8.31 17.15
C PRO A 115 -9.05 -8.66 18.16
N PRO A 116 -8.72 -8.86 19.45
CA PRO A 116 -9.71 -8.99 20.50
C PRO A 116 -10.60 -7.74 20.61
N GLU A 117 -11.85 -7.92 21.05
CA GLU A 117 -12.76 -6.82 21.35
C GLU A 117 -12.15 -5.86 22.40
N PRO A 118 -12.22 -4.54 22.17
CA PRO A 118 -11.63 -3.55 23.08
C PRO A 118 -12.37 -3.53 24.43
N CYS A 119 -11.62 -3.23 25.49
CA CYS A 119 -12.18 -2.99 26.81
C CYS A 119 -12.82 -1.59 26.89
N THR A 120 -13.83 -1.43 27.75
CA THR A 120 -14.45 -0.13 28.05
C THR A 120 -13.71 0.64 29.16
N HIS A 121 -12.59 0.13 29.63
CA HIS A 121 -11.76 0.71 30.68
C HIS A 121 -10.32 0.89 30.18
N PRO A 122 -9.51 1.76 30.81
CA PRO A 122 -8.08 1.87 30.52
C PRO A 122 -7.35 0.53 30.67
N ASN A 123 -6.18 0.40 30.04
CA ASN A 123 -5.38 -0.83 30.11
C ASN A 123 -5.11 -1.23 31.57
N ASP A 124 -5.64 -2.40 31.96
CA ASP A 124 -5.51 -2.94 33.31
C ASP A 124 -4.75 -4.29 33.24
N PRO A 125 -3.57 -4.41 33.88
CA PRO A 125 -2.81 -5.66 33.93
C PRO A 125 -3.57 -6.85 34.51
N GLN A 126 -4.60 -6.61 35.33
CA GLN A 126 -5.40 -7.66 35.96
C GLN A 126 -6.58 -8.09 35.07
N CYS A 127 -6.89 -7.36 34.00
CA CYS A 127 -7.96 -7.69 33.08
C CYS A 127 -7.50 -8.72 32.04
N PRO A 128 -8.12 -9.91 31.96
CA PRO A 128 -7.76 -10.92 30.97
C PRO A 128 -7.90 -10.43 29.52
N LYS A 129 -8.89 -9.57 29.23
CA LYS A 129 -9.09 -9.01 27.89
C LYS A 129 -7.96 -8.03 27.51
N CYS A 130 -7.49 -7.23 28.45
CA CYS A 130 -6.33 -6.36 28.24
C CYS A 130 -5.07 -7.18 27.96
N ASP A 131 -4.84 -8.26 28.72
CA ASP A 131 -3.73 -9.19 28.47
C ASP A 131 -3.79 -9.82 27.06
N MET A 132 -4.98 -10.29 26.63
CA MET A 132 -5.17 -10.80 25.27
C MET A 132 -4.88 -9.74 24.21
N SER A 133 -5.36 -8.51 24.41
CA SER A 133 -5.12 -7.39 23.49
C SER A 133 -3.63 -7.05 23.40
N ASN A 134 -2.93 -6.98 24.54
CA ASN A 134 -1.49 -6.73 24.59
C ASN A 134 -0.70 -7.82 23.87
N LYS A 135 -1.05 -9.10 24.07
CA LYS A 135 -0.47 -10.23 23.35
C LYS A 135 -0.74 -10.16 21.85
N TRP A 136 -1.95 -9.77 21.45
CA TRP A 136 -2.28 -9.58 20.04
C TRP A 136 -1.43 -8.47 19.40
N TRP A 137 -1.23 -7.34 20.07
CA TRP A 137 -0.36 -6.26 19.55
C TRP A 137 1.10 -6.69 19.39
N ILE A 138 1.62 -7.50 20.31
CA ILE A 138 2.96 -8.10 20.16
C ILE A 138 3.00 -9.00 18.92
N LYS A 139 2.00 -9.87 18.75
CA LYS A 139 1.88 -10.76 17.59
C LYS A 139 1.73 -9.97 16.28
N PHE A 140 0.91 -8.93 16.26
CA PHE A 140 0.72 -8.02 15.14
C PHE A 140 2.05 -7.40 14.68
N LYS A 141 2.84 -6.88 15.61
CA LYS A 141 4.17 -6.31 15.30
C LYS A 141 5.11 -7.36 14.71
N GLY A 142 5.16 -8.55 15.31
CA GLY A 142 5.97 -9.67 14.82
C GLY A 142 5.59 -10.11 13.41
N ILE A 143 4.30 -10.37 13.17
CA ILE A 143 3.78 -10.77 11.85
C ILE A 143 4.02 -9.67 10.82
N THR A 144 3.81 -8.40 11.18
CA THR A 144 4.02 -7.29 10.25
C THR A 144 5.50 -7.20 9.86
N ASN A 145 6.43 -7.32 10.80
CA ASN A 145 7.86 -7.36 10.51
C ASN A 145 8.25 -8.53 9.60
N ASP A 146 7.69 -9.72 9.84
CA ASP A 146 7.87 -10.90 8.99
C ASP A 146 7.38 -10.64 7.54
N LEU A 147 6.15 -10.12 7.39
CA LEU A 147 5.60 -9.70 6.09
C LEU A 147 6.48 -8.66 5.39
N LEU A 148 6.99 -7.68 6.13
CA LEU A 148 7.89 -6.65 5.60
C LEU A 148 9.18 -7.25 5.08
N TYR A 149 9.81 -8.14 5.85
CA TYR A 149 11.06 -8.79 5.49
C TYR A 149 10.91 -9.63 4.22
N ARG A 150 9.81 -10.38 4.11
CA ARG A 150 9.55 -11.26 2.95
C ARG A 150 9.16 -10.52 1.68
N SER A 151 8.35 -9.47 1.81
CA SER A 151 7.62 -8.91 0.66
C SER A 151 7.86 -7.44 0.39
N ASN A 152 8.42 -6.66 1.32
CA ASN A 152 8.56 -5.20 1.18
C ASN A 152 10.00 -4.70 1.03
N ILE A 153 10.99 -5.57 1.17
CA ILE A 153 12.39 -5.24 0.86
C ILE A 153 12.61 -5.35 -0.65
N HIS A 154 13.04 -4.26 -1.26
CA HIS A 154 13.39 -4.24 -2.67
C HIS A 154 14.78 -4.83 -2.91
N SER A 155 14.88 -5.82 -3.79
CA SER A 155 16.14 -6.32 -4.34
C SER A 155 16.20 -6.02 -5.83
N CYS A 156 17.22 -5.28 -6.26
CA CYS A 156 17.38 -4.94 -7.67
C CYS A 156 17.69 -6.21 -8.47
N GLY A 157 16.96 -6.41 -9.56
CA GLY A 157 17.29 -7.41 -10.59
C GLY A 157 17.16 -6.81 -11.99
N ASP A 158 17.34 -7.65 -13.01
CA ASP A 158 17.37 -7.25 -14.42
C ASP A 158 16.11 -6.47 -14.86
N HIS A 159 14.97 -6.74 -14.22
CA HIS A 159 13.70 -6.06 -14.52
C HIS A 159 13.55 -4.66 -13.86
N CYS A 160 14.33 -4.30 -12.83
CA CYS A 160 14.32 -2.94 -12.28
C CYS A 160 15.32 -2.01 -12.96
N LEU A 161 16.49 -2.55 -13.32
CA LEU A 161 17.65 -1.74 -13.69
C LEU A 161 17.57 -1.25 -15.12
N VAL A 162 17.46 0.06 -15.30
CA VAL A 162 17.54 0.73 -16.60
C VAL A 162 18.81 1.57 -16.60
N LYS A 163 19.78 1.19 -17.45
CA LYS A 163 21.11 1.84 -17.51
C LYS A 163 21.82 1.90 -16.13
N GLY A 164 21.68 0.84 -15.34
CA GLY A 164 22.27 0.76 -13.99
C GLY A 164 21.52 1.54 -12.90
N ILE A 165 20.42 2.22 -13.24
CA ILE A 165 19.58 2.95 -12.28
C ILE A 165 18.29 2.16 -12.05
N CYS A 166 17.94 1.89 -10.80
CA CYS A 166 16.68 1.21 -10.51
C CYS A 166 15.50 2.15 -10.78
N LYS A 167 14.59 1.72 -11.67
CA LYS A 167 13.37 2.44 -12.03
C LYS A 167 12.49 2.77 -10.83
N ALA A 168 12.53 1.94 -9.78
CA ALA A 168 11.82 2.15 -8.51
C ALA A 168 12.53 3.10 -7.53
N ARG A 169 13.68 3.69 -7.94
CA ARG A 169 14.46 4.69 -7.18
C ARG A 169 15.01 4.19 -5.85
N PHE A 170 15.44 2.92 -5.82
CA PHE A 170 16.20 2.36 -4.70
C PHE A 170 17.72 2.45 -4.95
N PRO A 171 18.54 2.63 -3.91
CA PRO A 171 18.15 2.87 -2.51
C PRO A 171 17.52 4.26 -2.31
N ARG A 172 16.54 4.35 -1.41
CA ARG A 172 15.91 5.62 -1.00
C ARG A 172 16.76 6.27 0.11
N PRO A 173 16.84 7.61 0.21
CA PRO A 173 17.63 8.28 1.25
C PRO A 173 17.18 7.92 2.68
N ILE A 174 18.14 7.82 3.59
CA ILE A 174 17.88 7.70 5.03
C ILE A 174 17.53 9.08 5.59
N ILE A 175 16.43 9.12 6.35
CA ILE A 175 15.92 10.30 7.03
C ILE A 175 15.74 9.91 8.50
N ASN A 176 16.67 10.34 9.37
CA ASN A 176 16.71 9.91 10.77
C ASN A 176 15.49 10.33 11.59
N LYS A 177 14.84 11.43 11.21
CA LYS A 177 13.62 11.96 11.84
C LYS A 177 12.82 12.72 10.82
N THR A 178 11.50 12.77 10.98
CA THR A 178 10.64 13.57 10.10
C THR A 178 11.05 15.03 10.15
N VAL A 179 11.22 15.65 8.98
CA VAL A 179 11.55 17.07 8.84
C VAL A 179 10.60 17.73 7.84
N VAL A 180 10.36 19.01 8.06
CA VAL A 180 9.61 19.86 7.12
C VAL A 180 10.59 20.89 6.60
N ASP A 181 10.64 21.07 5.28
CA ASP A 181 11.43 22.12 4.65
C ASP A 181 10.74 23.47 4.87
N ASP A 182 11.39 24.38 5.59
CA ASP A 182 10.82 25.69 5.92
C ASP A 182 10.71 26.62 4.70
N ASN A 183 11.32 26.29 3.56
CA ASN A 183 11.24 27.09 2.32
C ASN A 183 9.98 26.77 1.50
N ASP A 184 9.51 25.52 1.53
CA ASP A 184 8.41 25.08 0.68
C ASP A 184 7.33 24.24 1.38
N GLY A 185 7.49 23.95 2.67
CA GLY A 185 6.55 23.21 3.49
C GLY A 185 6.51 21.71 3.17
N SER A 186 7.44 21.20 2.37
CA SER A 186 7.50 19.77 2.03
C SER A 186 7.91 18.94 3.24
N ILE A 187 7.32 17.75 3.38
CA ILE A 187 7.60 16.84 4.50
C ILE A 187 8.46 15.69 3.99
N LEU A 188 9.59 15.48 4.65
CA LEU A 188 10.41 14.30 4.50
C LEU A 188 10.20 13.42 5.73
N LEU A 189 9.41 12.35 5.56
CA LEU A 189 9.09 11.42 6.63
C LEU A 189 10.31 10.60 7.05
N GLN A 190 10.36 10.22 8.33
CA GLN A 190 11.40 9.33 8.84
C GLN A 190 11.49 8.04 8.03
N LYS A 191 12.71 7.69 7.65
CA LYS A 191 13.03 6.50 6.89
C LYS A 191 14.38 5.96 7.32
N LEU A 192 14.39 4.80 7.95
CA LEU A 192 15.62 4.19 8.49
C LEU A 192 16.07 2.98 7.66
N GLU A 193 15.24 2.53 6.72
CA GLU A 193 15.55 1.41 5.83
C GLU A 193 15.53 1.87 4.37
N GLU A 194 16.71 1.94 3.75
CA GLU A 194 16.90 2.46 2.40
C GLU A 194 16.22 1.61 1.32
N ARG A 195 16.10 0.30 1.55
CA ARG A 195 15.56 -0.69 0.60
C ARG A 195 14.13 -1.14 0.92
N LEU A 196 13.57 -0.70 2.03
CA LEU A 196 12.19 -1.02 2.40
C LEU A 196 11.23 -0.04 1.73
N ASN A 197 10.06 -0.50 1.31
CA ASN A 197 8.95 0.40 0.98
C ASN A 197 8.55 1.24 2.21
N THR A 198 7.89 2.38 1.97
CA THR A 198 7.18 3.06 3.06
C THR A 198 5.81 2.41 3.15
N PHE A 199 5.31 2.10 4.33
CA PHE A 199 4.09 1.28 4.48
C PHE A 199 3.19 1.81 5.60
N THR A 200 1.93 1.38 5.59
CA THR A 200 1.02 1.54 6.74
C THR A 200 0.95 0.20 7.47
N PRO A 201 1.37 0.07 8.74
CA PRO A 201 1.44 -1.21 9.44
C PRO A 201 0.13 -2.02 9.37
N ALA A 202 -1.01 -1.39 9.64
CA ALA A 202 -2.31 -2.03 9.58
C ALA A 202 -2.68 -2.51 8.16
N LEU A 203 -2.30 -1.74 7.12
CA LEU A 203 -2.58 -2.11 5.74
C LEU A 203 -1.73 -3.32 5.33
N THR A 204 -0.44 -3.32 5.65
CA THR A 204 0.48 -4.44 5.38
C THR A 204 0.01 -5.71 6.06
N TYR A 205 -0.39 -5.62 7.32
CA TYR A 205 -0.95 -6.74 8.08
C TYR A 205 -2.23 -7.30 7.45
N LEU A 206 -3.14 -6.43 6.99
CA LEU A 206 -4.39 -6.85 6.37
C LEU A 206 -4.22 -7.44 4.97
N LEU A 207 -3.27 -6.91 4.18
CA LEU A 207 -3.03 -7.36 2.81
C LEU A 207 -2.15 -8.61 2.74
N CYS A 208 -1.34 -8.88 3.78
CA CYS A 208 -0.36 -9.96 3.80
C CYS A 208 0.60 -9.96 2.59
N SER A 209 0.82 -8.81 1.97
CA SER A 209 1.58 -8.67 0.72
C SER A 209 2.45 -7.41 0.69
N ASN A 210 3.20 -7.23 -0.40
CA ASN A 210 3.88 -5.96 -0.67
C ASN A 210 2.87 -4.81 -0.65
N SER A 211 3.25 -3.73 0.02
CA SER A 211 2.52 -2.47 0.08
C SER A 211 3.51 -1.31 0.01
N ASP A 212 3.20 -0.25 -0.73
CA ASP A 212 3.98 0.99 -0.74
C ASP A 212 3.00 2.16 -0.60
N VAL A 213 3.30 3.04 0.34
CA VAL A 213 2.48 4.20 0.68
C VAL A 213 3.36 5.43 0.57
N THR A 214 2.92 6.40 -0.23
CA THR A 214 3.68 7.63 -0.48
C THR A 214 2.81 8.83 -0.16
N SER A 215 3.33 9.71 0.69
CA SER A 215 2.72 11.02 0.96
C SER A 215 3.07 12.01 -0.15
N LEU A 216 2.04 12.64 -0.74
CA LEU A 216 2.17 13.58 -1.86
C LEU A 216 1.65 14.96 -1.44
N LEU A 217 2.52 15.73 -0.80
CA LEU A 217 2.13 17.02 -0.21
C LEU A 217 2.44 18.23 -1.10
N SER A 218 3.22 18.04 -2.18
CA SER A 218 3.49 19.13 -3.12
C SER A 218 2.39 19.24 -4.17
N GLY A 219 1.96 20.48 -4.46
CA GLY A 219 0.90 20.73 -5.44
C GLY A 219 1.21 20.17 -6.84
N THR A 220 2.47 20.13 -7.24
CA THR A 220 2.89 19.56 -8.54
C THR A 220 2.81 18.03 -8.55
N ALA A 221 3.29 17.36 -7.50
CA ALA A 221 3.22 15.90 -7.41
C ALA A 221 1.77 15.42 -7.32
N LEU A 222 0.93 16.12 -6.55
CA LEU A 222 -0.48 15.80 -6.46
C LEU A 222 -1.20 16.03 -7.80
N LYS A 223 -0.97 17.16 -8.49
CA LYS A 223 -1.55 17.39 -9.83
C LYS A 223 -1.13 16.30 -10.81
N ALA A 224 0.12 15.86 -10.77
CA ALA A 224 0.62 14.78 -11.61
C ALA A 224 -0.05 13.44 -11.29
N VAL A 225 -0.28 13.12 -10.01
CA VAL A 225 -0.98 11.89 -9.61
C VAL A 225 -2.47 11.95 -9.90
N VAL A 226 -3.13 13.08 -9.69
CA VAL A 226 -4.53 13.27 -10.09
C VAL A 226 -4.66 13.11 -11.61
N ALA A 227 -3.78 13.72 -12.39
CA ALA A 227 -3.76 13.56 -13.85
C ALA A 227 -3.49 12.10 -14.26
N TYR A 228 -2.52 11.44 -13.63
CA TYR A 228 -2.21 10.03 -13.85
C TYR A 228 -3.41 9.14 -13.55
N VAL A 229 -3.99 9.23 -12.35
CA VAL A 229 -5.16 8.44 -11.96
C VAL A 229 -6.35 8.76 -12.87
N THR A 230 -6.55 10.02 -13.25
CA THR A 230 -7.59 10.42 -14.23
C THR A 230 -7.34 9.80 -15.60
N ASP A 231 -6.10 9.73 -16.08
CA ASP A 231 -5.77 9.04 -17.34
C ASP A 231 -6.10 7.55 -17.27
N TYR A 232 -5.79 6.87 -16.16
CA TYR A 232 -6.18 5.46 -15.98
C TYR A 232 -7.69 5.27 -15.85
N ILE A 233 -8.38 6.21 -15.20
CA ILE A 233 -9.83 6.18 -15.07
C ILE A 233 -10.52 6.44 -16.42
N THR A 234 -9.98 7.36 -17.21
CA THR A 234 -10.57 7.76 -18.50
C THR A 234 -10.07 6.90 -19.66
N LYS A 235 -9.08 6.00 -19.44
CA LYS A 235 -8.68 4.98 -20.42
C LYS A 235 -9.92 4.26 -20.90
N THR A 236 -10.26 4.52 -22.16
CA THR A 236 -11.38 3.85 -22.80
C THR A 236 -11.04 2.37 -22.84
N PRO A 237 -11.86 1.48 -22.26
CA PRO A 237 -11.61 0.05 -22.38
C PRO A 237 -11.49 -0.30 -23.87
N LEU A 238 -10.61 -1.25 -24.20
CA LEU A 238 -10.51 -1.78 -25.56
C LEU A 238 -11.93 -2.13 -26.00
N LYS A 239 -12.39 -1.46 -27.08
CA LYS A 239 -13.75 -1.63 -27.54
C LYS A 239 -13.97 -3.11 -27.82
N THR A 240 -15.06 -3.68 -27.31
CA THR A 240 -15.34 -5.11 -27.38
C THR A 240 -15.23 -5.64 -28.82
N TYR A 241 -15.58 -4.83 -29.83
CA TYR A 241 -15.41 -5.19 -31.23
C TYR A 241 -13.95 -5.41 -31.64
N THR A 242 -12.98 -4.69 -31.05
CA THR A 242 -11.55 -4.87 -31.34
C THR A 242 -11.08 -6.22 -30.84
N ILE A 243 -11.54 -6.64 -29.66
CA ILE A 243 -11.25 -7.98 -29.11
C ILE A 243 -11.85 -9.06 -30.03
N PHE A 244 -13.12 -8.90 -30.43
CA PHE A 244 -13.75 -9.84 -31.37
C PHE A 244 -13.10 -9.84 -32.76
N GLN A 245 -12.63 -8.68 -33.23
CA GLN A 245 -11.90 -8.57 -34.49
C GLN A 245 -10.56 -9.32 -34.40
N THR A 246 -9.80 -9.16 -33.32
CA THR A 246 -8.56 -9.92 -33.10
C THR A 246 -8.81 -11.42 -32.99
N ILE A 247 -9.86 -11.86 -32.29
CA ILE A 247 -10.24 -13.28 -32.24
C ILE A 247 -10.60 -13.79 -33.64
N ARG A 248 -11.40 -13.04 -34.41
CA ARG A 248 -11.75 -13.37 -35.79
C ARG A 248 -10.52 -13.49 -36.66
N ASP A 249 -9.61 -12.52 -36.62
CA ASP A 249 -8.42 -12.47 -37.47
C ASP A 249 -7.49 -13.65 -37.18
N ILE A 250 -7.26 -13.98 -35.90
CA ILE A 250 -6.49 -15.17 -35.49
C ILE A 250 -7.19 -16.46 -35.96
N THR A 251 -8.52 -16.53 -35.83
CA THR A 251 -9.28 -17.73 -36.23
C THR A 251 -9.24 -17.93 -37.75
N ILE A 252 -9.36 -16.86 -38.53
CA ILE A 252 -9.24 -16.90 -40.00
C ILE A 252 -7.82 -17.31 -40.41
N GLN A 253 -6.79 -16.73 -39.78
CA GLN A 253 -5.41 -17.08 -40.05
C GLN A 253 -5.08 -18.55 -39.70
N ALA A 254 -5.69 -19.08 -38.64
CA ALA A 254 -5.58 -20.49 -38.25
C ALA A 254 -6.34 -21.44 -39.21
N ILE A 255 -7.43 -20.98 -39.83
CA ILE A 255 -8.16 -21.73 -40.86
C ILE A 255 -7.34 -21.72 -42.16
N ASP A 256 -6.84 -20.57 -42.60
CA ASP A 256 -6.06 -20.45 -43.82
C ASP A 256 -4.76 -21.26 -43.75
N SER A 257 -4.04 -21.25 -42.62
CA SER A 257 -2.84 -22.09 -42.43
C SER A 257 -3.12 -23.60 -42.41
N ARG A 258 -4.34 -24.03 -42.04
CA ARG A 258 -4.79 -25.43 -42.15
C ARG A 258 -5.20 -25.81 -43.57
N VAL A 259 -5.65 -24.86 -44.39
CA VAL A 259 -5.95 -25.09 -45.81
C VAL A 259 -4.66 -25.27 -46.62
N TYR A 260 -3.58 -24.56 -46.28
CA TYR A 260 -2.28 -24.71 -46.98
C TYR A 260 -1.47 -25.96 -46.59
N THR A 261 -1.80 -26.64 -45.49
CA THR A 261 -1.13 -27.90 -45.07
C THR A 261 -1.86 -29.16 -45.54
N GLY A 262 -2.99 -29.02 -46.24
CA GLY A 262 -3.81 -30.13 -46.74
C GLY A 262 -3.51 -30.63 -48.16
N ASN A 263 -2.53 -30.05 -48.87
CA ASN A 263 -2.17 -30.42 -50.25
C ASN A 263 -0.71 -30.94 -50.40
N LEU A 264 -0.30 -31.83 -49.49
CA LEU A 264 0.88 -32.68 -49.68
C LEU A 264 0.48 -34.13 -49.37
N MET A 265 -0.26 -34.75 -50.29
CA MET A 265 -0.10 -36.16 -50.63
C MET A 265 0.63 -36.25 -51.96
#